data_AF-Q2N8E6-F1
#
_entry.id   AF-Q2N8E6-F1
#
_cell.length_a   1.000
_cell.length_b   1.000
_cell.length_c   1.000
_cell.angle_alpha   90.00
_cell.angle_beta   90.00
_cell.angle_gamma   90.00
#
_symmetry.space_group_name_H-M   'P 1'
#
loop_
_entity.id
_entity.type
_entity.pdbx_description
1 polymer ?
#
loop_
_entity_poly.entity_id
_entity_poly.type
_entity_poly.pdbx_seq_one_letter_code
_entity_poly.pdbx_strand_id
1 'polypeptide(L)'
;MPMHQSYEFYTARAKESAAAAKAAKLDNVRERELRAEKTWRGLAEQARSVAEQRDKIVREKERARAAEEAEECAAEREAASDARDAEEAAGRSS
;
A
#
# COMPACT_ATOMS: atom_id res chain seq x y z
N MET A 1 -15.98 15.16 -9.60
CA MET A 1 -14.84 14.41 -9.05
C MET A 1 -15.40 13.31 -8.16
N PRO A 2 -15.07 12.03 -8.38
CA PRO A 2 -15.58 10.98 -7.51
C PRO A 2 -14.94 11.18 -6.13
N MET A 3 -15.76 11.50 -5.13
CA MET A 3 -15.34 11.52 -3.74
C MET A 3 -14.98 10.09 -3.38
N HIS A 4 -13.73 9.68 -3.57
CA HIS A 4 -13.22 8.44 -3.03
C HIS A 4 -13.43 8.52 -1.53
N GLN A 5 -14.44 7.82 -1.02
CA GLN A 5 -14.87 7.98 0.35
C GLN A 5 -13.77 7.40 1.23
N SER A 6 -13.02 8.31 1.86
CA SER A 6 -11.83 8.00 2.64
C SER A 6 -12.22 7.34 3.96
N TYR A 7 -11.24 6.68 4.59
CA TYR A 7 -11.36 6.15 5.94
C TYR A 7 -12.03 7.15 6.91
N GLU A 8 -11.64 8.42 6.83
CA GLU A 8 -12.19 9.51 7.64
C GLU A 8 -13.70 9.70 7.42
N PHE A 9 -14.18 9.60 6.18
CA PHE A 9 -15.61 9.73 5.87
C PHE A 9 -16.43 8.61 6.52
N TYR A 10 -15.99 7.36 6.38
CA TYR A 10 -16.67 6.23 6.99
C TYR A 10 -16.60 6.26 8.52
N THR A 11 -15.48 6.72 9.07
CA THR A 11 -15.29 6.87 10.51
C THR A 11 -16.18 7.97 11.09
N ALA A 12 -16.33 9.10 10.40
CA ALA A 12 -17.25 10.17 10.79
C ALA A 12 -18.70 9.68 10.81
N ARG A 13 -19.13 8.98 9.76
CA ARG A 13 -20.48 8.39 9.67
C ARG A 13 -20.75 7.34 10.75
N ALA A 14 -19.76 6.51 11.08
CA ALA A 14 -19.88 5.57 12.18
C ALA A 14 -20.09 6.29 13.52
N LYS A 15 -19.33 7.36 13.78
CA LYS A 15 -19.47 8.18 15.01
C LYS A 15 -20.83 8.88 15.09
N GLU A 16 -21.34 9.39 13.98
CA GLU A 16 -22.68 10.01 13.90
C GLU A 16 -23.78 9.00 14.23
N SER A 17 -23.75 7.81 13.63
CA SER A 17 -24.69 6.73 13.96
C SER A 17 -24.57 6.27 15.41
N ALA A 18 -23.36 6.17 15.96
CA ALA A 18 -23.16 5.85 17.37
C ALA A 18 -23.76 6.92 18.31
N ALA A 19 -23.61 8.20 17.95
CA ALA A 19 -24.22 9.30 18.71
C ALA A 19 -25.75 9.27 18.62
N ALA A 20 -26.30 9.00 17.43
CA ALA A 20 -27.74 8.84 17.22
C ALA A 20 -28.30 7.64 18.00
N ALA A 21 -27.59 6.52 18.06
CA ALA A 21 -27.96 5.36 18.86
C ALA A 21 -27.99 5.68 20.37
N LYS A 22 -27.05 6.48 20.86
CA LYS A 22 -27.03 6.95 22.27
C LYS A 22 -28.17 7.90 22.60
N ALA A 23 -28.53 8.79 21.66
CA ALA A 23 -29.64 9.72 21.81
C ALA A 23 -31.02 9.05 21.59
N ALA A 24 -31.05 7.86 20.99
CA ALA A 24 -32.28 7.14 20.69
C ALA A 24 -33.02 6.73 21.99
N LYS A 25 -34.26 7.22 22.10
CA LYS A 25 -35.18 6.90 23.19
C LYS A 25 -35.93 5.58 22.97
N LEU A 26 -35.99 5.12 21.72
CA LEU A 26 -36.63 3.86 21.34
C LEU A 26 -35.56 2.83 20.95
N ASP A 27 -35.71 1.61 21.45
CA ASP A 27 -34.74 0.54 21.23
C ASP A 27 -34.64 0.12 19.76
N ASN A 28 -35.75 0.16 19.01
CA ASN A 28 -35.75 -0.13 17.57
C ASN A 28 -34.91 0.88 16.76
N VAL A 29 -34.91 2.16 17.16
CA VAL A 29 -34.08 3.20 16.55
C VAL A 29 -32.63 2.99 16.95
N ARG A 30 -32.36 2.70 18.23
CA ARG A 30 -31.01 2.39 18.71
C ARG A 30 -30.39 1.23 17.94
N GLU A 31 -31.12 0.12 17.77
CA GLU A 31 -30.63 -1.04 17.04
C GLU A 31 -30.35 -0.76 15.57
N ARG A 32 -31.19 0.06 14.93
CA ARG A 32 -30.99 0.47 13.54
C ARG A 32 -29.71 1.30 13.39
N GLU A 33 -29.52 2.26 14.29
CA GLU A 33 -28.32 3.09 14.29
C GLU A 33 -27.05 2.29 14.62
N LEU A 34 -27.12 1.34 15.56
CA LEU A 34 -26.00 0.42 15.84
C LEU A 34 -25.67 -0.47 14.64
N ARG A 35 -26.67 -0.90 13.87
CA ARG A 35 -26.43 -1.63 12.61
C ARG A 35 -25.75 -0.74 11.58
N ALA A 36 -26.20 0.52 11.45
CA ALA A 36 -25.57 1.49 10.57
C ALA A 36 -24.11 1.76 10.98
N GLU A 37 -23.85 1.97 12.27
CA GLU A 37 -22.50 2.12 12.84
C GLU A 37 -21.60 0.94 12.45
N LYS A 38 -22.08 -0.30 12.66
CA LYS A 38 -21.32 -1.51 12.29
C LYS A 38 -20.98 -1.54 10.80
N THR A 39 -21.94 -1.20 9.93
CA THR A 39 -21.70 -1.13 8.49
C THR A 39 -20.65 -0.07 8.14
N TRP A 40 -20.77 1.13 8.69
CA TRP A 40 -19.82 2.21 8.44
C TRP A 40 -18.42 1.88 8.94
N ARG A 41 -18.32 1.26 10.12
CA ARG A 41 -17.04 0.81 10.68
C ARG A 41 -16.38 -0.27 9.83
N GLY A 42 -17.16 -1.24 9.34
CA GLY A 42 -16.65 -2.26 8.41
C GLY A 42 -16.11 -1.65 7.11
N LEU A 43 -16.79 -0.65 6.56
CA LEU A 43 -16.31 0.09 5.38
C LEU A 43 -15.04 0.90 5.66
N ALA A 44 -14.93 1.50 6.85
CA ALA A 44 -13.72 2.19 7.27
C ALA A 44 -12.54 1.21 7.35
N GLU A 45 -12.72 0.08 8.01
CA GLU A 45 -11.68 -0.96 8.12
C GLU A 45 -11.26 -1.49 6.74
N GLN A 46 -12.22 -1.68 5.83
CA GLN A 46 -11.91 -2.07 4.45
C GLN A 46 -11.11 -1.00 3.71
N ALA A 47 -11.49 0.28 3.84
CA ALA A 47 -10.75 1.39 3.22
C ALA A 47 -9.31 1.48 3.76
N ARG A 48 -9.12 1.25 5.06
CA ARG A 48 -7.80 1.17 5.69
C ARG A 48 -6.98 0.00 5.15
N SER A 49 -7.56 -1.19 5.11
CA SER A 49 -6.90 -2.38 4.57
C SER A 49 -6.45 -2.19 3.13
N VAL A 50 -7.30 -1.57 2.27
CA VAL A 50 -6.92 -1.26 0.88
C VAL A 50 -5.76 -0.28 0.81
N ALA A 51 -5.71 0.73 1.68
CA ALA A 51 -4.58 1.66 1.74
C ALA A 51 -3.29 0.94 2.16
N GLU A 52 -3.34 0.13 3.22
CA GLU A 52 -2.21 -0.66 3.70
C GLU A 52 -1.71 -1.67 2.65
N GLN A 53 -2.61 -2.32 1.92
CA GLN A 53 -2.27 -3.22 0.81
C GLN A 53 -1.61 -2.47 -0.35
N ARG A 54 -2.10 -1.27 -0.70
CA ARG A 54 -1.46 -0.43 -1.72
C ARG A 54 -0.04 -0.05 -1.33
N ASP A 55 0.17 0.38 -0.10
CA ASP A 55 1.50 0.72 0.41
C ASP A 55 2.45 -0.48 0.38
N LYS A 56 1.94 -1.67 0.71
CA LYS A 56 2.71 -2.91 0.62
C LYS A 56 3.13 -3.22 -0.81
N ILE A 57 2.21 -3.14 -1.76
CA ILE A 57 2.49 -3.39 -3.19
C ILE A 57 3.52 -2.38 -3.72
N VAL A 58 3.39 -1.10 -3.36
CA VAL A 58 4.36 -0.07 -3.75
C VAL A 58 5.75 -0.41 -3.23
N ARG A 59 5.87 -0.75 -1.94
CA ARG A 59 7.15 -1.14 -1.34
C ARG A 59 7.75 -2.40 -1.97
N GLU A 60 6.93 -3.41 -2.26
CA GLU A 60 7.40 -4.63 -2.93
C GLU A 60 7.89 -4.32 -4.35
N LYS A 61 7.17 -3.46 -5.08
CA LYS A 61 7.57 -3.03 -6.41
C LYS A 61 8.86 -2.20 -6.40
N GLU A 62 9.03 -1.32 -5.43
CA GLU A 62 10.28 -0.56 -5.25
C GLU A 62 11.46 -1.48 -4.93
N ARG A 63 11.26 -2.50 -4.08
CA ARG A 63 12.28 -3.51 -3.81
C ARG A 63 12.63 -4.33 -5.05
N ALA A 64 11.63 -4.74 -5.83
CA ALA A 64 11.85 -5.48 -7.07
C ALA A 64 12.67 -4.64 -8.06
N ARG A 65 12.32 -3.36 -8.24
CA ARG A 65 13.10 -2.43 -9.07
C ARG A 65 14.53 -2.24 -8.58
N ALA A 66 14.72 -2.05 -7.28
CA ALA A 66 16.07 -1.91 -6.71
C ALA A 66 16.91 -3.18 -6.87
N ALA A 67 16.28 -4.36 -6.86
CA ALA A 67 16.96 -5.63 -7.12
C ALA A 67 17.34 -5.76 -8.60
N GLU A 68 16.43 -5.43 -9.53
CA GLU A 68 16.71 -5.41 -10.97
C GLU A 68 17.85 -4.43 -11.30
N GLU A 69 17.83 -3.21 -10.76
CA GLU A 69 18.90 -2.22 -10.95
C GLU A 69 20.25 -2.68 -10.38
N ALA A 70 20.24 -3.43 -9.26
CA ALA A 70 21.45 -3.98 -8.67
C ALA A 70 22.02 -5.15 -9.50
N GLU A 71 21.16 -5.98 -10.09
CA GLU A 71 21.55 -7.04 -11.00
C GLU A 71 22.12 -6.48 -12.31
N GLU A 72 21.50 -5.45 -12.89
CA GLU A 72 22.04 -4.75 -14.06
C GLU A 72 23.40 -4.12 -13.76
N CYS A 73 23.55 -3.42 -12.63
CA CYS A 73 24.83 -2.81 -12.25
C CYS A 73 25.91 -3.87 -11.96
N ALA A 74 25.53 -5.05 -11.45
CA ALA A 74 26.44 -6.16 -11.27
C ALA A 74 26.89 -6.76 -12.62
N ALA A 75 25.95 -6.96 -13.54
CA ALA A 75 26.22 -7.47 -14.89
C ALA A 75 27.12 -6.51 -15.69
N GLU A 76 26.89 -5.19 -15.60
CA GLU A 76 27.76 -4.19 -16.22
C GLU A 76 29.18 -4.20 -15.66
N ARG A 77 29.33 -4.41 -14.34
CA ARG A 77 30.65 -4.50 -13.69
C ARG A 77 31.41 -5.77 -14.06
N GLU A 78 30.70 -6.90 -14.18
CA GLU A 78 31.27 -8.16 -14.63
C GLU A 78 31.76 -8.03 -16.08
N ALA A 79 30.92 -7.51 -16.98
CA ALA A 79 31.29 -7.25 -18.37
C ALA A 79 32.49 -6.28 -18.50
N ALA A 80 32.58 -5.27 -17.63
CA ALA A 80 33.72 -4.35 -17.58
C ALA A 80 35.00 -5.00 -17.03
N SER A 81 34.90 -6.02 -16.18
CA SER A 81 36.04 -6.83 -15.71
C SER A 81 36.56 -7.71 -16.84
N ASP A 82 35.67 -8.47 -17.48
CA ASP A 82 36.02 -9.38 -18.56
C ASP A 82 36.69 -8.66 -19.73
N ALA A 83 36.24 -7.44 -20.05
CA ALA A 83 36.85 -6.59 -21.07
C ALA A 83 38.28 -6.15 -20.71
N ARG A 84 38.55 -5.85 -19.44
CA ARG A 84 39.89 -5.46 -18.96
C ARG A 84 40.85 -6.64 -18.97
N ASP A 85 40.39 -7.81 -18.56
CA ASP A 85 41.20 -9.03 -18.54
C ASP A 85 41.59 -9.46 -19.97
N ALA A 86 40.70 -9.27 -20.95
CA ALA A 86 40.99 -9.50 -22.36
C ALA A 86 42.04 -8.52 -22.93
N GLU A 87 42.00 -7.26 -22.52
CA GLU A 87 42.97 -6.23 -22.95
C GLU A 87 44.37 -6.48 -22.35
N GLU A 88 44.45 -6.87 -21.07
CA GLU A 88 45.72 -7.22 -20.42
C GLU A 88 46.37 -8.45 -21.07
N ALA A 89 45.57 -9.47 -21.42
CA ALA A 89 46.06 -10.67 -22.10
C ALA A 89 46.63 -10.37 -23.50
N ALA A 90 46.01 -9.45 -24.24
CA ALA A 90 46.48 -9.02 -25.55
C ALA A 90 47.78 -8.20 -25.46
N GLY A 91 47.91 -7.33 -24.46
CA GLY A 91 49.11 -6.51 -24.24
C GLY A 91 50.33 -7.30 -23.77
N ARG A 92 50.14 -8.41 -23.06
CA ARG A 92 51.23 -9.27 -22.56
C ARG A 92 51.84 -10.19 -23.63
N SER A 93 51.18 -10.32 -24.78
CA SER A 93 51.62 -11.16 -25.90
C SER A 93 52.37 -10.40 -27.00
N SER A 94 52.58 -9.08 -26.83
CA SER A 94 53.42 -8.22 -27.69
C SER A 94 54.73 -7.86 -27.00
#